data_AF-A0AAN9NZ64-F1
#
_entry.id   AF-A0AAN9NZ64-F1
#
_cell.length_a   1.000
_cell.length_b   1.000
_cell.length_c   1.000
_cell.angle_alpha   90.00
_cell.angle_beta   90.00
_cell.angle_gamma   90.00
#
_symmetry.space_group_name_H-M   'P 1'
#
loop_
_entity.id
_entity.type
_entity.pdbx_description
1 polymer ?
#
loop_
_entity_poly.entity_id
_entity_poly.type
_entity_poly.pdbx_seq_one_letter_code
_entity_poly.pdbx_strand_id
1 'polypeptide(L)'
;MPNLEFTLLSAEGLHLRGKPANKDVFVVVRADSIASHTTATATGSNGSLSWNEAFMVEVGPHARCVTIEVKCRTGAGERDVGVARIALSDFLGGSGPDLQVMCYRLRDWDGRENGIVNFSVRMVSPTPSPPQATADENDCESSLG
;
A
#
# COMPACT_ATOMS: atom_id res chain seq x y z
N MET A 1 12.96 8.37 -3.23
CA MET A 1 11.52 8.48 -3.54
C MET A 1 10.74 8.22 -2.24
N PRO A 2 9.59 8.87 -2.00
CA PRO A 2 8.80 8.60 -0.80
C PRO A 2 8.27 7.17 -0.86
N ASN A 3 8.37 6.46 0.26
CA ASN A 3 7.76 5.15 0.41
C ASN A 3 6.60 5.24 1.41
N LEU A 4 5.59 4.41 1.20
CA LEU A 4 4.51 4.23 2.15
C LEU A 4 4.70 2.90 2.84
N GLU A 5 4.66 2.91 4.16
CA GLU A 5 4.46 1.67 4.90
C GLU A 5 2.96 1.44 5.02
N PHE A 6 2.53 0.32 4.47
CA PHE A 6 1.13 -0.06 4.34
C PHE A 6 0.91 -1.34 5.13
N THR A 7 -0.08 -1.33 6.02
CA THR A 7 -0.52 -2.54 6.72
C THR A 7 -1.93 -2.87 6.32
N LEU A 8 -2.11 -3.98 5.61
CA LEU A 8 -3.43 -4.49 5.30
C LEU A 8 -3.98 -5.26 6.50
N LEU A 9 -5.08 -4.79 7.08
CA LEU A 9 -5.64 -5.38 8.29
C LEU A 9 -6.70 -6.42 7.94
N SER A 10 -7.82 -5.98 7.37
CA SER A 10 -8.96 -6.83 7.09
C SER A 10 -9.84 -6.32 5.94
N ALA A 11 -10.73 -7.18 5.46
CA ALA A 11 -11.81 -6.79 4.57
C ALA A 11 -13.08 -7.58 4.90
N GLU A 12 -14.23 -6.93 4.74
CA GLU A 12 -15.53 -7.46 5.16
C GLU A 12 -16.62 -7.19 4.13
N GLY A 13 -17.65 -8.05 4.11
CA GLY A 13 -18.81 -7.87 3.23
C GLY A 13 -18.51 -8.05 1.75
N LEU A 14 -17.47 -8.83 1.43
CA LEU A 14 -17.05 -9.11 0.06
C LEU A 14 -17.95 -10.14 -0.61
N HIS A 15 -18.41 -9.83 -1.82
CA HIS A 15 -19.22 -10.73 -2.62
C HIS A 15 -18.63 -10.93 -4.01
N LEU A 16 -18.62 -12.15 -4.51
CA LEU A 16 -18.32 -12.47 -5.89
C LEU A 16 -19.56 -13.06 -6.55
N ARG A 17 -20.10 -12.38 -7.57
CA ARG A 17 -21.31 -12.81 -8.30
C ARG A 17 -22.48 -13.13 -7.37
N GLY A 18 -22.69 -12.30 -6.35
CA GLY A 18 -23.76 -12.45 -5.37
C GLY A 18 -23.54 -13.51 -4.29
N LYS A 19 -22.37 -14.18 -4.27
CA LYS A 19 -22.00 -15.13 -3.22
C LYS A 19 -20.89 -14.55 -2.34
N PRO A 20 -20.85 -14.81 -1.03
CA PRO A 20 -19.76 -14.37 -0.18
C PRO A 20 -18.40 -14.85 -0.69
N ALA A 21 -17.44 -13.94 -0.83
CA ALA A 21 -16.07 -14.25 -1.24
C ALA A 21 -15.21 -14.47 0.01
N ASN A 22 -15.07 -15.73 0.43
CA ASN A 22 -14.41 -16.09 1.69
C ASN A 22 -13.25 -17.10 1.54
N LYS A 23 -12.92 -17.51 0.31
CA LYS A 23 -11.85 -18.47 0.02
C LYS A 23 -10.90 -17.90 -1.01
N ASP A 24 -9.61 -18.18 -0.82
CA ASP A 24 -8.54 -17.84 -1.76
C ASP A 24 -8.52 -16.36 -2.18
N VAL A 25 -8.88 -15.47 -1.25
CA VAL A 25 -8.90 -14.02 -1.47
C VAL A 25 -7.54 -13.43 -1.13
N PHE A 26 -7.02 -12.55 -1.98
CA PHE A 26 -5.76 -11.85 -1.78
C PHE A 26 -5.91 -10.41 -2.27
N VAL A 27 -4.95 -9.55 -1.91
CA VAL A 27 -4.99 -8.14 -2.26
C VAL A 27 -3.74 -7.75 -3.02
N VAL A 28 -3.93 -6.92 -4.03
CA VAL A 28 -2.86 -6.27 -4.79
C VAL A 28 -2.91 -4.77 -4.51
N VAL A 29 -1.83 -4.21 -4.01
CA VAL A 29 -1.70 -2.79 -3.72
C VAL A 29 -0.67 -2.16 -4.65
N ARG A 30 -1.04 -1.03 -5.26
CA ARG A 30 -0.18 -0.28 -6.19
C ARG A 30 -0.39 1.23 -6.03
N ALA A 31 0.67 2.01 -6.18
CA ALA A 31 0.64 3.47 -6.08
C ALA A 31 1.18 4.12 -7.36
N ASP A 32 0.54 3.81 -8.49
CA ASP A 32 0.91 4.24 -9.86
C ASP A 32 2.41 4.07 -10.19
N SER A 33 3.05 3.07 -9.57
CA SER A 33 4.40 2.61 -9.87
C SER A 33 4.35 1.32 -10.69
N ILE A 34 5.49 0.94 -11.28
CA ILE A 34 5.62 -0.35 -11.97
C ILE A 34 5.51 -1.51 -10.96
N ALA A 35 5.91 -1.25 -9.71
CA ALA A 35 5.84 -2.22 -8.63
C ALA A 35 4.42 -2.30 -8.05
N SER A 36 3.97 -3.53 -7.80
CA SER A 36 2.78 -3.81 -7.01
C SER A 36 3.12 -4.82 -5.93
N HIS A 37 2.54 -4.66 -4.75
CA HIS A 37 2.64 -5.67 -3.71
C HIS A 37 1.41 -6.58 -3.74
N THR A 38 1.63 -7.89 -3.77
CA THR A 38 0.57 -8.89 -3.68
C THR A 38 0.69 -9.61 -2.36
N THR A 39 -0.37 -9.56 -1.56
CA THR A 39 -0.39 -10.18 -0.23
C THR A 39 -0.54 -11.69 -0.33
N ALA A 40 -0.32 -12.37 0.79
CA ALA A 40 -0.78 -13.75 0.95
C ALA A 40 -2.31 -13.85 0.85
N THR A 41 -2.80 -15.09 0.75
CA THR A 41 -4.24 -15.37 0.87
C THR A 41 -4.71 -15.03 2.28
N ALA A 42 -5.84 -14.33 2.36
CA ALA A 42 -6.47 -13.96 3.63
C ALA A 42 -6.85 -15.19 4.45
N THR A 43 -6.76 -15.04 5.76
CA THR A 43 -7.34 -15.98 6.71
C THR A 43 -8.60 -15.37 7.30
N GLY A 44 -9.66 -16.17 7.42
CA GLY A 44 -10.92 -15.65 7.95
C GLY A 44 -12.04 -16.66 7.95
N SER A 45 -13.08 -16.34 8.71
CA SER A 45 -14.31 -17.12 8.79
C SER A 45 -15.51 -16.18 8.84
N ASN A 46 -16.70 -16.67 8.45
CA ASN A 46 -17.96 -15.94 8.57
C ASN A 46 -18.03 -14.57 7.85
N GLY A 47 -17.28 -14.38 6.76
CA GLY A 47 -17.39 -13.18 5.90
C GLY A 47 -16.51 -12.00 6.31
N SER A 48 -15.66 -12.17 7.32
CA SER A 48 -14.53 -11.29 7.61
C SER A 48 -13.22 -11.97 7.24
N LEU A 49 -12.36 -11.27 6.52
CA LEU A 49 -11.06 -11.73 6.05
C LEU A 49 -9.97 -10.85 6.63
N SER A 50 -8.86 -11.46 7.05
CA SER A 50 -7.74 -10.78 7.68
C SER A 50 -6.42 -11.17 7.06
N TRP A 51 -5.53 -10.18 6.95
CA TRP A 51 -4.15 -10.36 6.47
C TRP A 51 -3.16 -10.02 7.57
N ASN A 52 -3.34 -8.88 8.24
CA ASN A 52 -2.38 -8.32 9.21
C ASN A 52 -0.94 -8.30 8.64
N GLU A 53 -0.83 -7.97 7.36
CA GLU A 53 0.42 -7.98 6.61
C GLU A 53 0.90 -6.55 6.40
N ALA A 54 2.13 -6.25 6.83
CA ALA A 54 2.78 -4.96 6.66
C ALA A 54 3.85 -5.05 5.56
N PHE A 55 3.85 -4.09 4.64
CA PHE A 55 4.75 -4.05 3.50
C PHE A 55 5.00 -2.61 3.03
N MET A 56 6.06 -2.43 2.24
CA MET A 56 6.43 -1.14 1.66
C MET A 56 5.85 -1.01 0.27
N VAL A 57 5.21 0.12 0.00
CA VAL A 57 4.68 0.49 -1.31
C VAL A 57 5.50 1.66 -1.85
N GLU A 58 6.14 1.41 -2.99
CA GLU A 58 6.84 2.45 -3.73
C GLU A 58 5.81 3.35 -4.42
N VAL A 59 5.89 4.65 -4.14
CA VAL A 59 5.02 5.66 -4.74
C VAL A 59 5.68 6.20 -6.00
N GLY A 60 5.01 6.05 -7.15
CA GLY A 60 5.50 6.58 -8.41
C GLY A 60 5.61 8.12 -8.38
N PRO A 61 6.52 8.73 -9.15
CA PRO A 61 6.75 10.18 -9.12
C PRO A 61 5.52 11.03 -9.50
N HIS A 62 4.57 10.45 -10.23
CA HIS A 62 3.33 11.11 -10.67
C HIS A 62 2.08 10.50 -10.02
N ALA A 63 2.26 9.64 -9.01
CA ALA A 63 1.14 8.97 -8.37
C ALA A 63 0.20 9.98 -7.70
N ARG A 64 -1.10 9.77 -7.89
CA ARG A 64 -2.14 10.59 -7.23
C ARG A 64 -3.00 9.78 -6.29
N CYS A 65 -2.99 8.46 -6.43
CA CYS A 65 -3.74 7.56 -5.57
C CYS A 65 -2.99 6.25 -5.30
N VAL A 66 -3.34 5.61 -4.19
CA VAL A 66 -3.09 4.18 -3.97
C VAL A 66 -4.34 3.43 -4.42
N THR A 67 -4.13 2.39 -5.21
CA THR A 67 -5.18 1.46 -5.63
C THR A 67 -5.00 0.15 -4.87
N ILE A 68 -6.08 -0.28 -4.22
CA ILE A 68 -6.20 -1.57 -3.53
C ILE A 68 -7.16 -2.42 -4.34
N GLU A 69 -6.68 -3.53 -4.86
CA GLU A 69 -7.48 -4.49 -5.63
C GLU A 69 -7.63 -5.77 -4.83
N VAL A 70 -8.86 -6.08 -4.43
CA VAL A 70 -9.20 -7.35 -3.80
C VAL A 70 -9.56 -8.34 -4.89
N LYS A 71 -8.86 -9.46 -4.91
CA LYS A 71 -9.04 -10.53 -5.90
C LYS A 71 -9.27 -11.86 -5.20
N CYS A 72 -9.91 -12.79 -5.88
CA CYS A 72 -10.03 -14.16 -5.41
C CYS A 72 -9.59 -15.14 -6.49
N ARG A 73 -8.91 -16.20 -6.08
CA ARG A 73 -8.58 -17.32 -6.96
C ARG A 73 -9.72 -18.32 -6.93
N THR A 74 -10.26 -18.62 -8.09
CA THR A 74 -11.28 -19.66 -8.28
C THR A 74 -10.71 -20.76 -9.15
N GLY A 75 -11.37 -21.92 -9.21
CA GLY A 75 -10.97 -23.00 -10.13
C GLY A 75 -10.94 -22.56 -11.62
N ALA A 76 -11.64 -21.46 -11.96
CA ALA A 76 -11.66 -20.87 -13.29
C ALA A 76 -10.65 -19.71 -13.48
N GLY A 77 -9.73 -19.52 -12.53
CA GLY A 77 -8.73 -18.45 -12.53
C GLY A 77 -9.02 -17.34 -11.52
N GLU A 78 -8.22 -16.27 -11.61
CA GLU A 78 -8.32 -15.09 -10.74
C GLU A 78 -9.48 -14.18 -11.17
N ARG A 79 -10.19 -13.64 -10.19
CA ARG A 79 -11.34 -12.75 -10.40
C ARG A 79 -11.19 -11.53 -9.51
N ASP A 80 -11.51 -10.37 -10.06
CA ASP A 80 -11.59 -9.14 -9.30
C ASP A 80 -12.88 -9.13 -8.48
N VAL A 81 -12.74 -8.91 -7.17
CA VAL A 81 -13.84 -8.82 -6.22
C VAL A 81 -14.22 -7.36 -6.03
N GLY A 82 -13.23 -6.51 -5.75
CA GLY A 82 -13.48 -5.08 -5.60
C GLY A 82 -12.22 -4.25 -5.60
N VAL A 83 -12.38 -2.96 -5.85
CA VAL A 83 -11.29 -1.98 -5.94
C VAL A 83 -11.60 -0.77 -5.07
N ALA A 84 -10.60 -0.29 -4.35
CA ALA A 84 -10.61 1.01 -3.69
C ALA A 84 -9.47 1.86 -4.25
N ARG A 85 -9.77 3.14 -4.51
CA ARG A 85 -8.79 4.14 -4.95
C ARG A 85 -8.78 5.26 -3.93
N ILE A 86 -7.66 5.43 -3.25
CA ILE A 86 -7.49 6.38 -2.15
C ILE A 86 -6.55 7.46 -2.63
N ALA A 87 -6.97 8.72 -2.59
CA ALA A 87 -6.09 9.80 -3.01
C ALA A 87 -4.93 9.93 -2.02
N LEU A 88 -3.72 10.17 -2.52
CA LEU A 88 -2.57 10.36 -1.63
C LEU A 88 -2.82 11.54 -0.68
N SER A 89 -3.49 12.58 -1.14
CA SER A 89 -3.91 13.73 -0.31
C SER A 89 -4.67 13.34 0.96
N ASP A 90 -5.38 12.21 0.97
CA ASP A 90 -6.21 11.79 2.11
C ASP A 90 -5.36 11.45 3.33
N PHE A 91 -4.11 11.01 3.13
CA PHE A 91 -3.18 10.69 4.22
C PHE A 91 -1.89 11.51 4.18
N LEU A 92 -1.61 12.23 3.08
CA LEU A 92 -0.50 13.20 2.96
C LEU A 92 -0.79 14.56 3.63
N GLY A 93 -2.06 14.87 3.93
CA GLY A 93 -2.47 16.15 4.51
C GLY A 93 -2.39 16.24 6.04
N GLY A 94 -2.12 15.12 6.73
CA GLY A 94 -1.99 15.08 8.19
C GLY A 94 -0.60 15.57 8.64
N SER A 95 -0.57 16.44 9.65
CA SER A 95 0.68 16.97 10.21
C SER A 95 1.40 15.91 11.06
N GLY A 96 2.10 14.97 10.44
CA GLY A 96 3.02 14.07 11.14
C GLY A 96 3.26 12.71 10.47
N PRO A 97 4.32 12.00 10.87
CA PRO A 97 4.60 10.62 10.47
C PRO A 97 3.65 9.58 11.12
N ASP A 98 2.50 10.02 11.61
CA ASP A 98 1.61 9.22 12.42
C ASP A 98 0.91 8.15 11.60
N LEU A 99 0.79 6.97 12.20
CA LEU A 99 0.09 5.83 11.61
C LEU A 99 -1.40 6.14 11.53
N GLN A 100 -1.94 6.22 10.31
CA GLN A 100 -3.35 6.48 10.08
C GLN A 100 -4.07 5.17 9.78
N VAL A 101 -5.08 4.84 10.58
CA VAL A 101 -5.98 3.70 10.32
C VAL A 101 -7.17 4.20 9.49
N MET A 102 -7.42 3.51 8.38
CA MET A 102 -8.38 3.91 7.36
C MET A 102 -9.33 2.76 7.03
N CYS A 103 -10.58 3.13 6.72
CA CYS A 103 -11.63 2.22 6.29
C CYS A 103 -12.19 2.74 4.96
N TYR A 104 -12.08 1.97 3.89
CA TYR A 104 -12.50 2.42 2.55
C TYR A 104 -13.49 1.45 1.92
N ARG A 105 -14.50 1.98 1.23
CA ARG A 105 -15.47 1.16 0.49
C ARG A 105 -14.82 0.60 -0.77
N LEU A 106 -15.02 -0.69 -1.00
CA LEU A 106 -14.64 -1.36 -2.23
C LEU A 106 -15.77 -1.28 -3.23
N ARG A 107 -15.43 -1.15 -4.51
CA ARG A 107 -16.40 -1.21 -5.61
C ARG A 107 -16.10 -2.38 -6.53
N ASP A 108 -17.13 -3.12 -6.92
CA ASP A 108 -17.00 -4.15 -7.95
C ASP A 108 -16.82 -3.54 -9.35
N TRP A 109 -16.68 -4.40 -10.36
CA TRP A 109 -16.51 -4.00 -11.76
C TRP A 109 -17.74 -3.29 -12.34
N ASP A 110 -18.93 -3.50 -11.75
CA ASP A 110 -20.17 -2.78 -12.08
C ASP A 110 -20.25 -1.41 -11.35
N GLY A 111 -19.24 -1.06 -10.54
CA GLY A 111 -19.16 0.17 -9.76
C GLY A 111 -20.03 0.17 -8.50
N ARG A 112 -20.63 -0.97 -8.14
CA ARG A 112 -21.48 -1.16 -6.96
C ARG A 112 -20.61 -1.38 -5.73
N GLU A 113 -21.11 -0.99 -4.58
CA GLU A 113 -20.42 -1.21 -3.31
C GLU A 113 -20.30 -2.71 -3.03
N ASN A 114 -19.09 -3.16 -2.76
CA ASN A 114 -18.78 -4.57 -2.57
C ASN A 114 -17.79 -4.76 -1.42
N GLY A 115 -18.26 -4.40 -0.22
CA GLY A 115 -17.50 -4.55 1.02
C GLY A 115 -16.64 -3.34 1.39
N ILE A 116 -15.88 -3.51 2.46
CA ILE A 116 -15.02 -2.49 3.06
C ILE A 116 -13.65 -3.11 3.28
N VAL A 117 -12.59 -2.35 3.03
CA VAL A 117 -11.21 -2.69 3.38
C VAL A 117 -10.73 -1.81 4.52
N ASN A 118 -10.07 -2.43 5.51
CA ASN A 118 -9.44 -1.79 6.65
C ASN A 118 -7.93 -1.92 6.52
N PHE A 119 -7.22 -0.81 6.64
CA PHE A 119 -5.77 -0.79 6.55
C PHE A 119 -5.21 0.34 7.40
N SER A 120 -3.90 0.31 7.63
CA SER A 120 -3.18 1.47 8.13
C SER A 120 -2.05 1.87 7.20
N VAL A 121 -1.73 3.16 7.19
CA VAL A 121 -0.71 3.72 6.31
C VAL A 121 0.09 4.79 7.05
N ARG A 122 1.39 4.84 6.79
CA ARG A 122 2.26 5.95 7.18
C ARG A 122 3.27 6.27 6.10
N MET A 123 3.67 7.54 6.02
CA MET A 123 4.76 7.94 5.14
C MET A 123 6.11 7.60 5.78
N VAL A 124 6.99 7.00 5.00
CA VAL A 124 8.39 6.83 5.32
C VAL A 124 9.20 7.77 4.43
N SER A 125 9.68 8.87 5.00
CA SER A 125 10.62 9.74 4.30
C SER A 125 11.96 9.01 4.13
N PRO A 126 12.60 9.07 2.95
CA PRO A 126 13.97 8.57 2.82
C PRO A 126 14.85 9.33 3.81
N THR A 127 15.54 8.58 4.69
CA THR A 127 16.51 9.14 5.63
C THR A 127 17.47 10.05 4.87
N PRO A 128 17.71 11.29 5.31
CA PRO A 128 18.74 12.12 4.69
C PRO A 128 20.06 11.38 4.83
N SER A 129 20.70 11.03 3.71
CA SER A 129 22.10 10.63 3.71
C SER A 129 22.90 11.72 4.42
N PRO A 130 23.80 11.40 5.36
CA PRO A 130 24.65 12.40 5.98
C PRO A 130 25.37 13.21 4.88
N PRO A 131 25.55 14.52 5.05
CA PRO A 131 26.16 15.37 4.03
C PRO A 131 27.49 14.74 3.64
N GLN A 132 27.62 14.36 2.36
CA GLN A 132 28.94 14.05 1.80
C GLN A 132 29.77 15.30 2.02
N ALA A 133 30.75 15.19 2.92
CA ALA A 133 31.75 16.22 3.10
C ALA A 133 32.45 16.41 1.75
N THR A 134 32.15 17.52 1.08
CA THR A 134 32.98 18.10 0.04
C THR A 134 34.32 18.42 0.69
N ALA A 135 35.32 17.58 0.47
CA ALA A 135 36.71 17.96 0.64
C ALA A 135 37.21 18.43 -0.74
N ASP A 136 36.86 19.67 -1.08
CA ASP A 136 37.61 20.45 -2.06
C ASP A 136 38.82 21.06 -1.35
N GLU A 137 40.00 20.61 -1.76
CA GLU A 137 41.23 21.37 -2.04
C GLU A 137 41.70 22.47 -1.04
N ASN A 138 42.88 22.28 -0.40
CA ASN A 138 44.13 23.01 -0.72
C ASN A 138 45.26 22.87 0.32
N ASP A 139 46.46 22.68 -0.23
CA ASP A 139 47.86 22.83 0.23
C ASP A 139 48.20 23.53 1.56
N CYS A 140 49.11 22.91 2.34
CA CYS A 140 50.38 23.49 2.83
C CYS A 140 51.00 22.59 3.91
N GLU A 141 52.08 21.87 3.61
CA GLU A 141 53.04 21.50 4.66
C GLU A 141 54.46 21.91 4.24
N SER A 142 55.02 22.79 5.06
CA SER A 142 56.35 23.35 4.93
C SER A 142 57.37 22.44 5.61
N SER A 143 58.48 22.19 4.90
CA SER A 143 59.87 22.04 5.38
C SER A 143 60.21 21.01 6.46
N LEU A 144 61.34 20.31 6.28
CA LEU A 144 62.45 20.19 7.25
C LEU A 144 63.59 19.32 6.69
N GLY A 145 64.84 19.78 6.86
CA GLY A 145 66.04 18.93 6.91
C GLY A 145 67.03 19.06 5.77
#